data_AF-A0A941D4A8-F1
#
_entry.id   AF-A0A941D4A8-F1
#
_cell.length_a   1.000
_cell.length_b   1.000
_cell.length_c   1.000
_cell.angle_alpha   90.00
_cell.angle_beta   90.00
_cell.angle_gamma   90.00
#
_symmetry.space_group_name_H-M   'P 1'
#
loop_
_entity.id
_entity.type
_entity.pdbx_description
1 polymer ?
#
loop_
_entity_poly.entity_id
_entity_poly.type
_entity_poly.pdbx_seq_one_letter_code
_entity_poly.pdbx_strand_id
1 'polypeptide(L)' 'MARLARVVVPGLPHHVTQRGNHRDKVFFGGDDYRAYLDLISRAAQASGTEIWA' A
#
# COMPACT_ATOMS: atom_id res chain seq x y z
N MET A 1 -18.18 -1.61 12.15
CA MET A 1 -18.80 -1.91 10.85
C MET A 1 -18.15 -3.16 10.27
N ALA A 2 -18.95 -4.15 9.85
CA ALA A 2 -18.41 -5.30 9.14
C ALA A 2 -17.79 -4.84 7.81
N ARG A 3 -16.56 -5.26 7.54
CA ARG A 3 -15.93 -5.07 6.23
C ARG A 3 -16.16 -6.32 5.40
N LEU A 4 -16.50 -6.13 4.12
CA LEU A 4 -16.45 -7.23 3.15
C LEU A 4 -15.03 -7.80 3.09
N ALA A 5 -14.93 -9.11 2.90
CA ALA A 5 -13.66 -9.75 2.62
C ALA A 5 -13.04 -9.13 1.35
N ARG A 6 -11.71 -9.05 1.30
CA ARG A 6 -11.01 -8.60 0.10
C ARG A 6 -11.10 -9.71 -0.95
N VAL A 7 -11.44 -9.33 -2.18
CA VAL A 7 -11.31 -10.23 -3.33
C VAL A 7 -9.83 -10.38 -3.63
N VAL A 8 -9.40 -11.63 -3.85
CA VAL A 8 -8.03 -11.97 -4.23
C VAL A 8 -8.09 -12.74 -5.53
N VAL A 9 -7.55 -12.16 -6.59
CA VAL A 9 -7.41 -12.82 -7.91
C VAL A 9 -5.93 -12.98 -8.24
N PRO A 10 -5.38 -14.20 -8.19
CA PRO A 10 -3.97 -14.44 -8.51
C PRO A 10 -3.61 -13.97 -9.91
N GLY A 11 -2.40 -13.41 -10.07
CA GLY A 11 -1.87 -12.96 -11.36
C GLY A 11 -2.47 -11.65 -11.89
N LEU A 12 -3.45 -11.04 -11.21
CA LEU A 12 -4.01 -9.75 -11.59
C LEU A 12 -3.60 -8.64 -10.59
N PRO A 13 -3.15 -7.48 -11.08
CA PRO A 13 -2.83 -6.35 -10.23
C PRO A 13 -4.09 -5.79 -9.58
N HIS A 14 -3.98 -5.45 -8.30
CA HIS A 14 -5.03 -4.76 -7.57
C HIS A 14 -4.59 -3.30 -7.36
N HIS A 15 -5.44 -2.35 -7.75
CA HIS A 15 -5.16 -0.94 -7.48
C HIS A 15 -5.38 -0.64 -6.00
N VAL A 16 -4.30 -0.29 -5.30
CA VAL A 16 -4.31 0.08 -3.88
C VAL A 16 -4.05 1.57 -3.75
N THR A 17 -4.86 2.26 -2.93
CA THR A 17 -4.64 3.67 -2.60
C THR A 17 -4.41 3.83 -1.11
N GLN A 18 -3.44 4.67 -0.75
CA GLN A 18 -3.13 5.02 0.63
C GLN A 18 -3.79 6.35 0.97
N ARG A 19 -4.42 6.43 2.15
CA ARG A 19 -5.05 7.66 2.65
C ARG A 19 -4.72 7.84 4.13
N GLY A 20 -4.52 9.09 4.53
CA GLY A 20 -4.31 9.42 5.94
C GLY A 20 -5.57 9.12 6.75
N ASN A 21 -5.39 8.90 8.05
CA ASN A 21 -6.52 8.87 8.96
C ASN A 21 -7.28 10.21 8.84
N HIS A 22 -8.62 10.18 8.92
CA HIS A 22 -9.46 11.35 8.67
C HIS A 22 -9.22 12.09 7.33
N ARG A 23 -8.63 11.41 6.34
CA ARG A 23 -8.23 12.00 5.04
C ARG A 23 -7.09 13.02 5.14
N ASP A 24 -6.35 13.00 6.24
CA ASP A 24 -5.23 13.90 6.44
C ASP A 24 -4.09 13.62 5.46
N LYS A 25 -3.16 14.57 5.39
CA LYS A 25 -1.95 14.45 4.60
C LYS A 25 -1.13 13.25 5.10
N VAL A 26 -0.72 12.37 4.18
CA VAL A 26 0.07 11.18 4.50
C VAL A 26 1.56 11.52 4.65
N PHE A 27 2.07 12.41 3.79
CA PHE A 27 3.48 12.77 3.72
C PHE A 27 3.63 14.26 4.03
N PHE A 28 4.38 14.61 5.07
CA PHE A 28 4.66 15.97 5.47
C PHE A 28 5.92 16.50 4.78
N GLY A 29 6.84 15.61 4.40
CA GLY A 29 8.01 15.90 3.58
C GLY A 29 8.45 14.73 2.70
N GLY A 30 9.58 14.90 2.00
CA GLY A 30 10.14 13.88 1.10
C GLY A 30 10.64 12.63 1.83
N ASP A 31 11.09 12.76 3.08
CA ASP A 31 11.61 11.64 3.86
C ASP A 31 10.49 10.68 4.29
N ASP A 32 9.29 11.19 4.57
CA ASP A 32 8.11 10.34 4.84
C ASP A 32 7.78 9.48 3.63
N TYR A 33 7.88 10.05 2.43
CA TYR A 33 7.62 9.33 1.19
C TYR A 33 8.70 8.27 0.92
N ARG A 34 9.98 8.59 1.16
CA ARG A 34 11.08 7.60 1.04
C ARG A 34 10.92 6.45 2.03
N ALA A 35 10.58 6.74 3.28
CA ALA A 35 10.32 5.73 4.29
C ALA A 35 9.13 4.84 3.90
N TYR A 36 8.07 5.43 3.36
CA TYR A 36 6.92 4.68 2.85
C TYR A 36 7.28 3.74 1.70
N LEU A 37 8.09 4.20 0.73
CA LEU A 37 8.56 3.33 -0.36
C LEU A 37 9.38 2.15 0.18
N ASP A 38 10.29 2.38 1.11
CA ASP A 38 11.08 1.31 1.75
C ASP A 38 10.18 0.30 2.47
N LEU A 39 9.18 0.77 3.22
CA LEU A 39 8.20 -0.08 3.89
C LEU A 39 7.40 -0.93 2.90
N ILE A 40 6.91 -0.34 1.81
CA ILE A 40 6.15 -1.08 0.79
C ILE A 40 7.02 -2.10 0.07
N SER A 41 8.25 -1.74 -0.31
CA SER A 41 9.17 -2.66 -0.98
C SER A 41 9.50 -3.85 -0.09
N ARG A 42 9.78 -3.63 1.20
CA ARG A 42 10.02 -4.72 2.16
C ARG A 42 8.79 -5.60 2.35
N ALA A 43 7.61 -5.01 2.45
CA ALA A 43 6.37 -5.77 2.59
C ALA A 43 6.08 -6.63 1.36
N ALA A 44 6.22 -6.07 0.16
CA ALA A 44 6.03 -6.77 -1.10
C ALA A 44 6.99 -7.96 -1.24
N GLN A 45 8.26 -7.76 -0.87
CA GLN A 45 9.26 -8.84 -0.84
C GLN A 45 8.86 -9.94 0.16
N ALA A 46 8.49 -9.57 1.39
CA ALA A 46 8.12 -10.51 2.43
C ALA A 46 6.85 -11.32 2.09
N SER A 47 5.92 -10.74 1.30
CA SER A 47 4.69 -11.39 0.87
C SER A 47 4.78 -12.08 -0.50
N GLY A 48 5.93 -12.00 -1.20
CA GLY A 48 6.07 -12.52 -2.56
C GLY A 48 5.15 -11.84 -3.57
N THR A 49 4.82 -10.56 -3.36
CA THR A 49 3.96 -9.76 -4.24
C THR A 49 4.80 -8.82 -5.09
N GLU A 50 4.37 -8.59 -6.33
CA GLU A 50 5.04 -7.68 -7.26
C GLU A 50 4.37 -6.30 -7.27
N ILE A 51 5.19 -5.25 -7.43
CA ILE A 51 4.72 -3.88 -7.62
C ILE A 51 4.77 -3.59 -9.12
N TRP A 52 3.62 -3.32 -9.73
CA TRP A 52 3.53 -3.11 -11.17
C TRP A 52 3.95 -1.70 -11.59
N ALA A 53 3.50 -0.67 -10.87
CA ALA A 53 3.72 0.74 -11.16
C ALA A 53 3.71 1.58 -9.88
#